data_AF-A0A2K1ZND5-F1
#
_entry.id   AF-A0A2K1ZND5-F1
#
_cell.length_a   1.000
_cell.length_b   1.000
_cell.length_c   1.000
_cell.angle_alpha   90.00
_cell.angle_beta   90.00
_cell.angle_gamma   90.00
#
_symmetry.space_group_name_H-M   'P 1'
#
loop_
_entity.id
_entity.type
_entity.pdbx_description
1 polymer ?
#
loop_
_entity_poly.entity_id
_entity_poly.type
_entity_poly.pdbx_seq_one_letter_code
_entity_poly.pdbx_strand_id
1 'polypeptide(L)'
;MLDGTLVLNPANKLSAYHGFDYGKCNLKYCFAHQGGTTTEPGYEFGMTSWNIAASQRFCDDNVLRVSYEKWRTELGLEWSRDSKSIQD
;
A
#
# COMPACT_ATOMS: atom_id res chain seq x y z
N MET A 1 -0.45 18.94 8.08
CA MET A 1 0.23 17.62 8.12
C MET A 1 1.50 17.72 7.29
N LEU A 2 2.51 16.92 7.62
CA LEU A 2 3.73 16.79 6.83
C LEU A 2 3.77 15.39 6.23
N ASP A 3 3.93 15.30 4.92
CA ASP A 3 4.17 14.04 4.23
C ASP A 3 5.50 14.09 3.49
N GLY A 4 6.11 12.92 3.33
CA GLY A 4 7.37 12.78 2.62
C GLY A 4 7.49 11.38 2.04
N THR A 5 8.06 11.27 0.85
CA THR A 5 8.39 9.99 0.25
C THR A 5 9.85 10.00 -0.19
N LEU A 6 10.59 8.99 0.25
CA LEU A 6 11.95 8.70 -0.18
C LEU A 6 11.90 7.53 -1.17
N VAL A 7 12.22 7.82 -2.43
CA VAL A 7 12.37 6.79 -3.47
C VAL A 7 13.81 6.30 -3.44
N LEU A 8 14.01 5.05 -3.02
CA LEU A 8 15.34 4.44 -2.93
C LEU A 8 15.81 3.96 -4.31
N ASN A 9 14.89 3.34 -5.06
CA ASN A 9 15.07 2.91 -6.45
C ASN A 9 13.69 2.69 -7.09
N PRO A 10 13.59 2.30 -8.38
CA PRO A 10 12.29 2.10 -9.03
C PRO A 10 11.37 1.07 -8.35
N ALA A 11 11.96 0.10 -7.63
CA ALA A 11 11.25 -0.98 -6.95
C ALA A 11 10.98 -0.71 -5.46
N ASN A 12 11.66 0.24 -4.81
CA ASN A 12 11.62 0.41 -3.35
C ASN A 12 11.35 1.87 -2.99
N LYS A 13 10.30 2.10 -2.19
CA LYS A 13 9.87 3.43 -1.74
C LYS A 13 9.54 3.39 -0.25
N LEU A 14 9.88 4.46 0.46
CA LEU A 14 9.49 4.67 1.85
C LEU A 14 8.66 5.95 1.92
N SER A 15 7.46 5.87 2.46
CA SER A 15 6.57 7.01 2.66
C SER A 15 6.32 7.21 4.14
N ALA A 16 6.40 8.46 4.59
CA ALA A 16 6.10 8.86 5.94
C ALA A 16 5.05 9.96 5.92
N TYR A 17 4.18 9.94 6.92
CA TYR A 17 3.13 10.92 7.13
C TYR A 17 3.09 11.29 8.61
N HIS A 18 2.98 12.58 8.92
CA HIS A 18 2.84 13.10 10.26
C HIS A 18 1.71 14.13 10.32
N GLY A 19 0.60 13.75 10.96
CA GLY A 19 -0.43 14.67 11.40
C GLY A 19 0.03 15.40 12.66
N PHE A 20 0.01 16.74 12.61
CA PHE A 20 0.33 17.59 13.77
C PHE A 20 -0.73 17.50 14.88
N ASP A 21 -1.92 17.00 14.54
CA ASP A 21 -2.99 16.71 15.48
C ASP A 21 -2.88 15.26 15.99
N TYR A 22 -2.87 15.09 17.32
CA TYR A 22 -2.96 13.80 18.02
C TYR A 22 -1.92 12.72 17.64
N GLY A 23 -0.68 13.11 17.32
CA GLY A 23 0.44 12.16 17.24
C GLY A 23 0.33 11.11 16.13
N LYS A 24 -0.51 11.35 15.11
CA LYS A 24 -0.66 10.46 13.96
C LYS A 24 0.59 10.49 13.09
N CYS A 25 1.57 9.65 13.43
CA CYS A 25 2.73 9.37 12.60
C CYS A 25 2.54 8.00 11.93
N ASN A 26 2.59 7.95 10.60
CA ASN A 26 2.45 6.74 9.79
C ASN A 26 3.70 6.54 8.96
N LEU A 27 4.21 5.31 8.94
CA LEU A 27 5.32 4.88 8.11
C LEU A 27 4.83 3.75 7.22
N LYS A 28 5.08 3.83 5.91
CA LYS A 28 4.76 2.79 4.95
C LYS A 28 5.98 2.51 4.08
N TYR A 29 6.34 1.25 3.96
CA TYR A 29 7.32 0.80 2.99
C TYR A 29 6.61 0.15 1.82
N CYS A 30 7.04 0.40 0.60
CA CYS A 30 6.52 -0.25 -0.61
C CYS A 30 7.68 -0.92 -1.36
N PHE A 31 7.51 -2.20 -1.64
CA PHE A 31 8.41 -2.96 -2.50
C PHE A 31 7.63 -3.52 -3.69
N ALA A 32 8.14 -3.29 -4.90
CA ALA A 32 7.61 -3.84 -6.14
C ALA A 32 8.62 -4.82 -6.74
N HIS A 33 8.23 -6.09 -6.83
CA HIS A 33 9.00 -7.12 -7.50
C HIS A 33 8.71 -7.12 -9.01
N GLN A 34 9.71 -7.50 -9.82
CA GLN A 34 9.61 -7.45 -11.30
C GLN A 34 8.47 -8.33 -11.87
N GLY A 35 8.00 -9.32 -11.10
CA GLY A 35 6.84 -10.15 -11.45
C GLY A 35 5.47 -9.49 -11.24
N GLY A 36 5.39 -8.18 -11.01
CA GLY A 36 4.12 -7.48 -10.78
C GLY A 36 3.54 -7.62 -9.38
N THR A 37 4.31 -8.21 -8.45
CA THR A 37 3.97 -8.29 -7.03
C THR A 37 4.36 -6.99 -6.32
N THR A 38 3.49 -6.46 -5.47
CA THR A 38 3.85 -5.42 -4.51
C THR A 38 3.58 -5.86 -3.09
N THR A 39 4.42 -5.41 -2.16
CA THR A 39 4.19 -5.55 -0.72
C THR A 39 4.30 -4.20 -0.04
N GLU A 40 3.39 -3.93 0.87
CA GLU A 40 3.23 -2.64 1.52
C GLU A 40 2.98 -2.81 3.03
N PRO A 41 4.01 -3.11 3.84
CA PRO A 41 3.89 -3.05 5.29
C PRO A 41 3.83 -1.59 5.77
N GLY A 42 2.98 -1.35 6.77
CA GLY A 42 2.79 -0.05 7.39
C GLY A 42 2.71 -0.11 8.91
N TYR A 43 3.09 0.99 9.54
CA TYR A 43 3.01 1.19 10.98
C TYR A 43 2.45 2.56 11.31
N GLU A 44 1.45 2.61 12.19
CA GLU A 44 0.88 3.83 12.73
C GLU A 44 1.31 3.99 14.19
N PHE A 45 2.25 4.90 14.46
CA PHE A 45 2.80 5.12 15.81
C PHE A 45 1.74 5.64 16.78
N GLY A 46 0.85 6.52 16.33
CA GLY A 46 -0.21 7.08 17.18
C GLY A 46 -1.19 6.04 17.69
N MET A 47 -1.40 4.95 16.94
CA MET A 47 -2.29 3.86 17.29
C MET A 47 -1.54 2.60 17.74
N THR A 48 -0.19 2.64 17.74
CA THR A 48 0.68 1.48 18.00
C THR A 48 0.23 0.25 17.21
N SER A 49 -0.15 0.45 15.95
CA SER A 49 -0.79 -0.55 15.09
C SER A 49 0.01 -0.76 13.81
N TRP A 50 -0.12 -1.94 13.23
CA TRP A 50 0.48 -2.29 11.96
C TRP A 50 -0.56 -2.75 10.95
N ASN A 51 -0.25 -2.57 9.68
CA ASN A 51 -0.99 -3.15 8.57
C ASN A 51 0.00 -3.75 7.57
N ILE A 52 -0.51 -4.65 6.74
CA ILE A 52 0.23 -5.18 5.60
C ILE A 52 -0.73 -5.33 4.43
N ALA A 53 -0.30 -4.92 3.26
CA ALA A 53 -0.96 -5.26 2.02
C ALA A 53 0.02 -5.96 1.07
N ALA A 54 -0.50 -6.85 0.24
CA ALA A 54 0.21 -7.41 -0.89
C ALA A 54 -0.71 -7.38 -2.10
N SER A 55 -0.16 -7.05 -3.26
CA SER A 55 -0.90 -7.11 -4.52
C SER A 55 -0.12 -7.85 -5.58
N GLN A 56 -0.83 -8.44 -6.53
CA GLN A 56 -0.25 -9.14 -7.66
C GLN A 56 -1.01 -8.74 -8.92
N ARG A 57 -0.27 -8.26 -9.92
CA ARG A 57 -0.81 -8.02 -11.27
C ARG A 57 -0.66 -9.29 -12.11
N PHE A 58 -1.71 -9.64 -12.85
CA PHE A 58 -1.74 -10.76 -13.79
C PHE A 58 -2.15 -10.25 -15.19
N CYS A 59 -2.26 -11.16 -16.18
CA CYS A 59 -2.67 -10.82 -17.54
C CYS A 59 -3.94 -9.95 -17.58
N ASP A 60 -4.04 -9.10 -18.61
CA ASP A 60 -5.14 -8.17 -18.84
C ASP A 60 -5.36 -7.15 -17.71
N ASP A 61 -4.25 -6.69 -17.10
CA ASP A 61 -4.24 -5.65 -16.07
C ASP A 61 -5.13 -5.94 -14.85
N ASN A 62 -5.43 -7.22 -14.63
CA ASN A 62 -6.11 -7.68 -13.43
C ASN A 62 -5.17 -7.58 -12.23
N VAL A 63 -5.67 -7.07 -11.11
CA VAL A 63 -4.94 -6.96 -9.85
C VAL A 63 -5.71 -7.65 -8.75
N LEU A 64 -5.08 -8.62 -8.08
CA LEU A 64 -5.56 -9.16 -6.81
C LEU A 64 -4.79 -8.48 -5.68
N ARG A 65 -5.48 -8.00 -4.66
CA ARG A 65 -4.90 -7.39 -3.47
C ARG A 65 -5.46 -8.07 -2.22
N VAL A 66 -4.57 -8.36 -1.28
CA VAL A 66 -4.92 -8.80 0.06
C VAL A 66 -4.36 -7.80 1.06
N SER A 67 -5.10 -7.52 2.12
CA SER A 67 -4.66 -6.63 3.20
C SER A 67 -5.09 -7.14 4.56
N TYR A 68 -4.31 -6.81 5.57
CA TYR A 68 -4.66 -7.01 6.96
C TYR A 68 -4.33 -5.77 7.77
N GLU A 69 -5.30 -5.28 8.55
CA GLU A 69 -5.11 -4.18 9.49
C GLU A 69 -5.28 -4.69 10.92
N LYS A 70 -4.21 -4.59 11.72
CA LYS A 70 -4.20 -5.17 13.07
C LYS A 70 -5.21 -4.50 14.00
N TRP A 71 -5.30 -3.18 13.96
CA TRP A 71 -6.20 -2.42 14.84
C TRP A 71 -7.67 -2.77 14.61
N ARG A 72 -8.10 -2.80 13.35
CA ARG A 72 -9.48 -3.18 12.99
C ARG A 72 -9.73 -4.67 13.04
N THR A 73 -8.66 -5.48 13.10
CA THR A 73 -8.74 -6.94 12.91
C THR A 73 -9.47 -7.28 11.60
N GLU A 74 -9.19 -6.48 10.57
CA GLU A 74 -9.90 -6.54 9.30
C GLU A 74 -9.01 -7.21 8.25
N LEU A 75 -9.58 -8.19 7.55
CA LEU A 75 -8.99 -8.83 6.38
C LEU A 75 -9.70 -8.31 5.14
N GLY A 76 -8.92 -7.74 4.22
CA GLY A 76 -9.39 -7.27 2.94
C GLY A 76 -8.94 -8.20 1.81
N LEU A 77 -9.86 -8.50 0.90
CA LEU A 77 -9.55 -9.12 -0.38
C LEU A 77 -10.23 -8.29 -1.46
N GLU A 78 -9.46 -7.86 -2.44
CA GLU A 78 -9.93 -7.02 -3.52
C GLU A 78 -9.43 -7.57 -4.85
N TRP A 79 -10.34 -7.65 -5.82
CA TRP A 79 -10.00 -7.91 -7.21
C TRP A 79 -10.44 -6.71 -8.05
N SER A 80 -9.49 -6.15 -8.79
CA SER A 80 -9.74 -5.10 -9.78
C SER A 80 -9.40 -5.62 -11.17
N ARG A 81 -10.22 -5.24 -12.16
CA ARG A 81 -10.00 -5.48 -13.58
C ARG A 81 -9.97 -4.13 -14.28
N ASP A 82 -8.85 -3.81 -14.91
CA ASP A 82 -8.74 -2.62 -15.74
C ASP A 82 -9.15 -2.96 -17.17
N SER A 83 -10.44 -2.85 -17.49
CA SER A 83 -10.89 -3.00 -18.87
C SER A 83 -10.70 -1.68 -19.61
N LYS A 84 -9.76 -1.62 -20.55
CA LYS A 84 -9.72 -0.52 -21.52
C LYS A 84 -11.02 -0.54 -22.33
N SER A 85 -11.90 0.43 -22.12
CA SER A 85 -12.96 0.70 -23.08
C SER A 85 -12.30 1.22 -24.36
N ILE A 86 -12.41 0.46 -25.44
CA ILE A 86 -12.13 0.98 -26.78
C ILE A 86 -13.14 2.13 -26.98
N GLN A 87 -12.63 3.35 -27.03
CA GLN A 87 -13.42 4.52 -27.42
C GLN A 87 -13.29 4.61 -28.95
N ASP A 88 -14.35 4.21 -29.64
CA ASP A 88 -14.52 4.36 -31.10
C ASP A 88 -14.53 5.83 -31.54
#